data_AF-A0A968MWB5-F1
#
_entry.id   AF-A0A968MWB5-F1
#
_cell.length_a   1.000
_cell.length_b   1.000
_cell.length_c   1.000
_cell.angle_alpha   90.00
_cell.angle_beta   90.00
_cell.angle_gamma   90.00
#
_symmetry.space_group_name_H-M   'P 1'
#
loop_
_entity.id
_entity.type
_entity.pdbx_description
1 polymer ?
#
loop_
_entity_poly.entity_id
_entity_poly.type
_entity_poly.pdbx_seq_one_letter_code
_entity_poly.pdbx_strand_id
1 'polypeptide(L)'
;MKVNRLKYLSISVLLMCNFTAKSAQVKVTVNSLNIMIDSRIELLNIIQYLGDYNLLNNYSCQYKNDINLFFGEYKNDEAVTFFRELAQNGFNYDAPVNVILYLSDSFNITQNIPEELVKRAGDQDKLGKFFTLCRKFSEKTNFYSFFEKHKISYHSLLDSVTSHLKKF
;
A
#
# COMPACT_ATOMS: atom_id res chain seq x y z
N MET A 1 -12.50 53.87 31.69
CA MET A 1 -13.24 52.63 32.02
C MET A 1 -13.15 51.70 30.81
N LYS A 2 -12.41 50.59 30.94
CA LYS A 2 -12.07 49.66 29.84
C LYS A 2 -13.29 48.85 29.42
N VAL A 3 -13.73 49.01 28.17
CA VAL A 3 -14.67 48.08 27.53
C VAL A 3 -13.84 46.91 27.00
N ASN A 4 -13.93 45.76 27.67
CA ASN A 4 -13.30 44.51 27.23
C ASN A 4 -13.96 44.03 25.94
N ARG A 5 -13.22 44.10 24.83
CA ARG A 5 -13.53 43.36 23.61
C ARG A 5 -13.29 41.87 23.89
N LEU A 6 -14.39 41.12 23.95
CA LEU A 6 -14.41 39.67 23.95
C LEU A 6 -13.62 39.18 22.74
N LYS A 7 -12.42 38.65 22.98
CA LYS A 7 -11.63 37.95 21.96
C LYS A 7 -12.37 36.67 21.64
N TYR A 8 -13.08 36.64 20.52
CA TYR A 8 -13.48 35.39 19.88
C TYR A 8 -12.18 34.68 19.46
N LEU A 9 -11.66 33.85 20.36
CA LEU A 9 -10.61 32.90 20.08
C LEU A 9 -11.19 31.94 19.03
N SER A 10 -10.78 32.11 17.78
CA SER A 10 -11.01 31.13 16.72
C SER A 10 -10.41 29.82 17.20
N ILE A 11 -11.26 28.92 17.70
CA ILE A 11 -10.89 27.53 17.96
C ILE A 11 -10.84 26.87 16.57
N SER A 12 -9.78 27.15 15.83
CA SER A 12 -9.30 26.27 14.77
C SER A 12 -8.73 25.06 15.48
N VAL A 13 -9.61 24.08 15.78
CA VAL A 13 -9.17 22.71 16.06
C VAL A 13 -8.55 22.22 14.75
N LEU A 14 -7.26 22.50 14.59
CA LEU A 14 -6.41 21.71 13.72
C LEU A 14 -6.38 20.33 14.37
N LEU A 15 -7.35 19.49 14.02
CA LEU A 15 -7.31 18.07 14.31
C LEU A 15 -6.21 17.51 13.40
N MET A 16 -4.95 17.80 13.75
CA MET A 16 -3.81 17.02 13.32
C MET A 16 -4.00 15.67 13.98
N CYS A 17 -4.85 14.85 13.36
CA CYS A 17 -4.83 13.41 13.55
C CYS A 17 -3.41 13.00 13.15
N ASN A 18 -2.52 13.00 14.13
CA ASN A 18 -1.33 12.18 14.12
C ASN A 18 -1.83 10.74 14.08
N PHE A 19 -2.23 10.31 12.89
CA PHE A 19 -2.43 8.91 12.57
C PHE A 19 -1.01 8.35 12.57
N THR A 20 -0.54 7.98 13.76
CA THR A 20 0.56 7.05 13.86
C THR A 20 0.09 5.84 13.06
N ALA A 21 0.68 5.64 11.89
CA ALA A 21 0.40 4.52 11.00
C ALA A 21 0.78 3.26 11.78
N LYS A 22 -0.15 2.80 12.62
CA LYS A 22 -0.08 1.50 13.25
C LYS A 22 -0.05 0.53 12.10
N SER A 23 1.00 -0.30 12.05
CA SER A 23 1.20 -1.31 11.00
C SER A 23 -0.13 -2.04 10.77
N ALA A 24 -0.82 -1.72 9.68
CA ALA A 24 -2.11 -2.30 9.38
C ALA A 24 -1.84 -3.65 8.74
N GLN A 25 -1.45 -4.63 9.55
CA GLN A 25 -1.35 -6.01 9.12
C GLN A 25 -2.56 -6.77 9.67
N VAL A 26 -3.23 -7.52 8.80
CA VAL A 26 -4.22 -8.50 9.24
C VAL A 26 -3.52 -9.85 9.28
N LYS A 27 -3.41 -10.46 10.47
CA LYS A 27 -2.58 -11.64 10.69
C LYS A 27 -3.33 -12.73 11.46
N VAL A 28 -3.17 -13.97 11.02
CA VAL A 28 -3.61 -15.18 11.73
C VAL A 28 -2.42 -16.16 11.83
N THR A 29 -2.36 -16.95 12.90
CA THR A 29 -1.33 -17.99 13.09
C THR A 29 -1.99 -19.36 13.14
N VAL A 30 -1.52 -20.32 12.33
CA VAL A 30 -1.99 -21.72 12.31
C VAL A 30 -0.79 -22.65 12.18
N ASN A 31 -0.69 -23.67 13.03
CA ASN A 31 0.41 -24.66 13.01
C ASN A 31 1.80 -24.01 12.93
N SER A 32 2.02 -22.95 13.72
CA SER A 32 3.25 -22.12 13.72
C SER A 32 3.53 -21.31 12.44
N LEU A 33 2.65 -21.38 11.43
CA LEU A 33 2.71 -20.54 10.24
C LEU A 33 1.98 -19.22 10.48
N ASN A 34 2.68 -18.13 10.17
CA ASN A 34 2.11 -16.78 10.17
C ASN A 34 1.56 -16.47 8.78
N ILE A 35 0.25 -16.21 8.69
CA ILE A 35 -0.43 -15.86 7.45
C ILE A 35 -0.98 -14.46 7.62
N MET A 36 -0.70 -13.59 6.66
CA MET A 36 -1.08 -12.19 6.77
C MET A 36 -1.46 -11.57 5.44
N ILE A 37 -2.27 -10.51 5.54
CA ILE A 37 -2.41 -9.50 4.49
C ILE A 37 -1.44 -8.37 4.81
N ASP A 38 -0.48 -8.19 3.92
CA ASP A 38 0.58 -7.20 4.02
C ASP A 38 0.16 -5.90 3.33
N SER A 39 0.07 -4.80 4.09
CA SER A 39 -0.34 -3.50 3.54
C SER A 39 0.60 -2.97 2.45
N ARG A 40 1.88 -3.34 2.47
CA ARG A 40 2.86 -2.90 1.45
C ARG A 40 2.58 -3.58 0.12
N ILE A 41 2.24 -4.88 0.17
CA ILE A 41 1.84 -5.66 -1.01
C ILE A 41 0.48 -5.20 -1.52
N GLU A 42 -0.45 -4.87 -0.63
CA GLU A 42 -1.75 -4.33 -1.02
C GLU A 42 -1.61 -2.99 -1.77
N LEU A 43 -0.78 -2.08 -1.27
CA LEU A 43 -0.51 -0.82 -1.97
C LEU A 43 0.12 -1.08 -3.35
N LEU A 44 1.10 -1.98 -3.43
CA LEU A 44 1.71 -2.38 -4.69
C LEU A 44 0.65 -2.90 -5.68
N ASN A 45 -0.25 -3.78 -5.23
CA ASN A 45 -1.32 -4.32 -6.07
C ASN A 45 -2.26 -3.23 -6.60
N ILE A 46 -2.59 -2.23 -5.78
CA ILE A 46 -3.39 -1.08 -6.23
C ILE A 46 -2.64 -0.26 -7.28
N ILE A 47 -1.37 0.05 -7.07
CA ILE A 47 -0.54 0.77 -8.05
C ILE A 47 -0.44 -0.02 -9.37
N GLN A 48 -0.23 -1.33 -9.30
CA GLN A 48 -0.22 -2.23 -10.46
C GLN A 48 -1.57 -2.26 -11.19
N TYR A 49 -2.67 -2.33 -10.44
CA TYR A 49 -4.02 -2.34 -10.99
C TYR A 49 -4.35 -1.05 -11.73
N LEU A 50 -4.03 0.11 -11.13
CA LEU A 50 -4.22 1.41 -11.78
C LEU A 50 -3.30 1.62 -12.98
N GLY A 51 -2.14 0.95 -12.99
CA GLY A 51 -1.18 0.95 -14.09
C GLY A 51 -1.53 -0.02 -15.22
N ASP A 52 -2.73 -0.60 -15.22
CA ASP A 52 -3.19 -1.59 -16.20
C ASP A 52 -2.19 -2.74 -16.38
N TYR A 53 -1.60 -3.21 -15.28
CA TYR A 53 -0.57 -4.24 -15.31
C TYR A 53 -1.12 -5.58 -15.82
N ASN A 54 -0.66 -6.00 -16.99
CA ASN A 54 -1.20 -7.13 -17.75
C ASN A 54 -1.04 -8.52 -17.10
N LEU A 55 -0.27 -8.63 -16.01
CA LEU A 55 -0.11 -9.88 -15.26
C LEU A 55 -1.17 -10.07 -14.18
N LEU A 56 -1.96 -9.03 -13.87
CA LEU A 56 -3.08 -9.16 -12.95
C LEU A 56 -4.23 -9.91 -13.63
N ASN A 57 -4.96 -10.71 -12.86
CA ASN A 57 -6.13 -11.39 -13.40
C ASN A 57 -7.19 -10.39 -13.88
N ASN A 58 -7.98 -10.76 -14.89
CA ASN A 58 -9.06 -9.93 -15.44
C ASN A 58 -10.43 -10.19 -14.80
N TYR A 59 -10.48 -10.95 -13.69
CA TYR A 59 -11.74 -11.29 -13.03
C TYR A 59 -12.42 -10.03 -12.46
N SER A 60 -13.68 -9.80 -12.81
CA SER A 60 -14.46 -8.70 -12.24
C SER A 60 -14.96 -9.08 -10.83
N CYS A 61 -14.69 -8.23 -9.84
CA CYS A 61 -15.13 -8.46 -8.47
C CYS A 61 -15.39 -7.13 -7.74
N GLN A 62 -16.17 -7.20 -6.66
CA GLN A 62 -16.51 -6.02 -5.86
C GLN A 62 -15.27 -5.25 -5.38
N TYR A 63 -14.23 -5.97 -4.98
CA TYR A 63 -12.98 -5.36 -4.52
C TYR A 63 -12.30 -4.48 -5.61
N LYS A 64 -12.32 -4.90 -6.88
CA LYS A 64 -11.83 -4.05 -7.98
C LYS A 64 -12.72 -2.83 -8.23
N ASN A 65 -14.03 -2.97 -8.05
CA ASN A 65 -14.94 -1.82 -8.10
C ASN A 65 -14.60 -0.82 -6.99
N ASP A 66 -14.32 -1.31 -5.78
CA ASP A 66 -13.92 -0.47 -4.65
C ASP A 66 -12.58 0.25 -4.93
N ILE A 67 -11.60 -0.42 -5.55
CA ILE A 67 -10.37 0.25 -6.01
C ILE A 67 -10.68 1.33 -7.04
N ASN A 68 -11.50 1.06 -8.05
CA ASN A 68 -11.84 2.05 -9.08
C ASN A 68 -12.54 3.28 -8.48
N LEU A 69 -13.48 3.05 -7.55
CA LEU A 69 -14.21 4.12 -6.88
C LEU A 69 -13.29 4.97 -5.99
N PHE A 70 -12.32 4.35 -5.30
CA PHE A 70 -11.48 5.04 -4.34
C PHE A 70 -10.22 5.65 -4.95
N PHE A 71 -9.60 4.97 -5.91
CA PHE A 71 -8.31 5.35 -6.47
C PHE A 71 -8.33 5.69 -7.98
N GLY A 72 -9.49 5.59 -8.64
CA GLY A 72 -9.57 5.72 -10.10
C GLY A 72 -9.06 7.06 -10.65
N GLU A 73 -9.19 8.15 -9.90
CA GLU A 73 -8.66 9.46 -10.28
C GLU A 73 -7.12 9.51 -10.31
N TYR A 74 -6.45 8.58 -9.63
CA TYR A 74 -4.98 8.53 -9.50
C TYR A 74 -4.30 7.64 -10.56
N LYS A 75 -5.02 7.19 -11.61
CA LYS A 75 -4.42 6.40 -12.71
C LYS A 75 -3.22 7.07 -13.39
N ASN A 76 -3.18 8.40 -13.37
CA ASN A 76 -2.09 9.20 -13.93
C ASN A 76 -1.12 9.74 -12.87
N ASP A 77 -1.20 9.25 -11.63
CA ASP A 77 -0.25 9.61 -10.58
C ASP A 77 1.16 9.13 -10.91
N GLU A 78 2.18 9.86 -10.44
CA GLU A 78 3.58 9.54 -10.71
C GLU A 78 3.96 8.13 -10.22
N ALA A 79 3.41 7.65 -9.10
CA ALA A 79 3.68 6.28 -8.65
C ALA A 79 3.20 5.22 -9.66
N VAL A 80 2.04 5.47 -10.30
CA VAL A 80 1.42 4.57 -11.27
C VAL A 80 2.13 4.62 -12.62
N THR A 81 2.43 5.83 -13.11
CA THR A 81 3.15 6.01 -14.38
C THR A 81 4.58 5.49 -14.29
N PHE A 82 5.27 5.74 -13.18
CA PHE A 82 6.63 5.26 -12.96
C PHE A 82 6.68 3.74 -12.79
N PHE A 83 5.71 3.13 -12.10
CA PHE A 83 5.61 1.67 -12.06
C PHE A 83 5.48 1.08 -13.47
N ARG A 84 4.63 1.65 -14.33
CA ARG A 84 4.49 1.20 -15.72
C ARG A 84 5.81 1.23 -16.48
N GLU A 85 6.57 2.32 -16.34
CA GLU A 85 7.90 2.45 -16.93
C GLU A 85 8.85 1.37 -16.42
N LEU A 86 8.94 1.15 -15.11
CA LEU A 86 9.79 0.11 -14.54
C LEU A 86 9.38 -1.28 -15.03
N ALA A 87 8.09 -1.59 -15.05
CA ALA A 87 7.57 -2.88 -15.47
C ALA A 87 7.89 -3.20 -16.95
N GLN A 88 7.84 -2.19 -17.83
CA GLN A 88 8.25 -2.31 -19.23
C GLN A 88 9.76 -2.56 -19.38
N ASN A 89 10.56 -2.11 -18.41
CA ASN A 89 12.02 -2.21 -18.40
C ASN A 89 12.56 -3.39 -17.56
N GLY A 90 11.72 -4.36 -17.22
CA GLY A 90 12.14 -5.61 -16.55
C GLY A 90 11.76 -5.72 -15.08
N PHE A 91 11.17 -4.69 -14.47
CA PHE A 91 10.67 -4.74 -13.10
C PHE A 91 9.28 -5.37 -13.04
N ASN A 92 9.18 -6.64 -13.40
CA ASN A 92 7.93 -7.37 -13.56
C ASN A 92 7.96 -8.75 -12.87
N TYR A 93 6.83 -9.47 -12.93
CA TYR A 93 6.62 -10.78 -12.28
C TYR A 93 6.85 -10.71 -10.76
N ASP A 94 7.88 -11.40 -10.28
CA ASP A 94 8.25 -11.55 -8.88
C ASP A 94 9.04 -10.34 -8.35
N ALA A 95 9.75 -9.61 -9.22
CA ALA A 95 10.67 -8.56 -8.78
C ALA A 95 9.99 -7.45 -7.94
N PRO A 96 8.83 -6.89 -8.33
CA PRO A 96 8.14 -5.88 -7.53
C PRO A 96 7.70 -6.40 -6.16
N VAL A 97 7.16 -7.61 -6.11
CA VAL A 97 6.71 -8.26 -4.87
C VAL A 97 7.92 -8.50 -3.96
N ASN A 98 9.02 -9.01 -4.51
CA ASN A 98 10.23 -9.34 -3.76
C ASN A 98 10.86 -8.10 -3.13
N VAL A 99 11.02 -6.98 -3.86
CA VAL A 99 11.64 -5.78 -3.26
C VAL A 99 10.79 -5.14 -2.17
N ILE A 100 9.45 -5.22 -2.26
CA ILE A 100 8.57 -4.67 -1.21
C ILE A 100 8.82 -5.33 0.15
N LEU A 101 9.25 -6.59 0.18
CA LEU A 101 9.56 -7.31 1.42
C LEU A 101 10.76 -6.72 2.19
N TYR A 102 11.63 -5.96 1.51
CA TYR A 102 12.80 -5.28 2.08
C TYR A 102 12.47 -3.90 2.66
N LEU A 103 11.18 -3.54 2.72
CA LEU A 103 10.74 -2.25 3.20
C LEU A 103 10.11 -2.33 4.59
N SER A 104 10.04 -1.22 5.31
CA SER A 104 9.15 -1.08 6.45
C SER A 104 7.74 -0.74 5.99
N ASP A 105 6.77 -0.72 6.89
CA ASP A 105 5.41 -0.29 6.57
C ASP A 105 5.36 1.16 6.04
N SER A 106 6.33 2.00 6.40
CA SER A 106 6.47 3.36 5.87
C SER A 106 7.29 3.44 4.57
N PHE A 107 7.52 2.31 3.90
CA PHE A 107 8.31 2.22 2.66
C PHE A 107 9.75 2.74 2.83
N ASN A 108 10.38 2.51 3.99
CA ASN A 108 11.82 2.72 4.19
C ASN A 108 12.56 1.39 4.02
N ILE A 109 13.75 1.39 3.43
CA ILE A 109 14.57 0.17 3.32
C ILE A 109 14.97 -0.32 4.72
N THR A 110 14.73 -1.59 5.02
CA THR A 110 15.06 -2.22 6.32
C THR A 110 16.29 -3.10 6.27
N GLN A 111 16.68 -3.54 5.08
CA GLN A 111 17.82 -4.44 4.84
C GLN A 111 18.32 -4.29 3.41
N ASN A 112 19.56 -4.75 3.17
CA ASN A 112 20.18 -4.67 1.85
C ASN A 112 19.37 -5.45 0.81
N ILE A 113 19.03 -4.77 -0.29
CA ILE A 113 18.32 -5.37 -1.42
C ILE A 113 19.35 -6.08 -2.31
N PRO A 114 19.13 -7.36 -2.69
CA PRO A 114 19.98 -8.07 -3.62
C PRO A 114 20.20 -7.30 -4.92
N GLU A 115 21.45 -7.27 -5.41
CA GLU A 115 21.83 -6.54 -6.61
C GLU A 115 21.00 -6.96 -7.84
N GLU A 116 20.65 -8.24 -7.94
CA GLU A 116 19.80 -8.75 -9.02
C GLU A 116 18.40 -8.13 -9.04
N LEU A 117 17.82 -7.83 -7.86
CA LEU A 117 16.54 -7.12 -7.78
C LEU A 117 16.70 -5.63 -8.12
N VAL A 118 17.82 -5.02 -7.74
CA VAL A 118 18.14 -3.63 -8.11
C VAL A 118 18.27 -3.48 -9.63
N LYS A 119 19.00 -4.39 -10.28
CA LYS A 119 19.13 -4.43 -11.76
C LYS A 119 17.79 -4.55 -12.47
N ARG A 120 16.84 -5.29 -11.90
CA ARG A 120 15.47 -5.44 -12.46
C ARG A 120 14.71 -4.11 -12.45
N ALA A 121 15.00 -3.20 -11.53
CA ALA A 121 14.48 -1.83 -11.52
C ALA A 121 15.32 -0.85 -12.36
N GLY A 122 16.41 -1.32 -12.98
CA GLY A 122 17.42 -0.53 -13.69
C GLY A 122 18.62 -0.23 -12.80
N ASP A 123 18.39 0.51 -11.71
CA ASP A 123 19.44 0.93 -10.77
C ASP A 123 18.85 1.27 -9.38
N GLN A 124 19.75 1.56 -8.43
CA GLN A 124 19.41 1.89 -7.04
C GLN A 124 18.58 3.19 -6.95
N ASP A 125 18.83 4.15 -7.82
CA ASP A 125 18.16 5.46 -7.79
C ASP A 125 16.71 5.33 -8.25
N LYS A 126 16.46 4.57 -9.32
CA LYS A 126 15.11 4.23 -9.79
C LYS A 126 14.33 3.47 -8.72
N LEU A 127 14.98 2.50 -8.06
CA LEU A 127 14.33 1.74 -7.00
C LEU A 127 14.00 2.63 -5.78
N GLY A 128 14.93 3.49 -5.35
CA GLY A 128 14.71 4.47 -4.28
C GLY A 128 13.62 5.49 -4.64
N LYS A 129 13.58 5.94 -5.90
CA LYS A 129 12.50 6.79 -6.41
C LYS A 129 11.15 6.08 -6.31
N PHE A 130 11.06 4.81 -6.72
CA PHE A 130 9.82 4.05 -6.64
C PHE A 130 9.31 3.95 -5.20
N PHE A 131 10.17 3.67 -4.22
CA PHE A 131 9.76 3.60 -2.80
C PHE A 131 9.27 4.95 -2.27
N THR A 132 9.93 6.04 -2.66
CA THR A 132 9.49 7.39 -2.34
C THR A 132 8.11 7.68 -2.92
N LEU A 133 7.86 7.24 -4.15
CA LEU A 133 6.56 7.39 -4.81
C LEU A 133 5.48 6.54 -4.14
N CYS A 134 5.77 5.30 -3.74
CA CYS A 134 4.83 4.47 -2.96
C CYS A 134 4.42 5.17 -1.66
N ARG A 135 5.38 5.72 -0.91
CA ARG A 135 5.08 6.49 0.31
C ARG A 135 4.17 7.66 0.02
N LYS A 136 4.54 8.53 -0.93
CA LYS A 136 3.75 9.70 -1.31
C LYS A 136 2.35 9.31 -1.78
N PHE A 137 2.23 8.24 -2.57
CA PHE A 137 0.94 7.74 -3.03
C PHE A 137 0.08 7.26 -1.86
N SER A 138 0.66 6.53 -0.90
CA SER A 138 -0.06 6.07 0.30
C SER A 138 -0.61 7.23 1.14
N GLU A 139 0.17 8.30 1.30
CA GLU A 139 -0.22 9.51 2.04
C GLU A 139 -1.29 10.30 1.26
N LYS A 140 -1.02 10.58 -0.02
CA LYS A 140 -1.89 11.36 -0.91
C LYS A 140 -3.28 10.75 -1.05
N THR A 141 -3.36 9.42 -1.14
CA THR A 141 -4.61 8.70 -1.35
C THR A 141 -5.30 8.31 -0.05
N ASN A 142 -4.68 8.57 1.11
CA ASN A 142 -5.17 8.07 2.40
C ASN A 142 -5.38 6.53 2.36
N PHE A 143 -4.41 5.81 1.79
CA PHE A 143 -4.45 4.38 1.54
C PHE A 143 -4.84 3.57 2.78
N TYR A 144 -4.30 3.92 3.95
CA TYR A 144 -4.59 3.17 5.18
C TYR A 144 -6.08 3.23 5.55
N SER A 145 -6.81 4.29 5.21
CA SER A 145 -8.26 4.32 5.41
C SER A 145 -8.99 3.34 4.51
N PHE A 146 -8.53 3.17 3.26
CA PHE A 146 -9.03 2.11 2.38
C PHE A 146 -8.71 0.72 2.94
N PHE A 147 -7.47 0.51 3.39
CA PHE A 147 -7.04 -0.77 3.97
C PHE A 147 -7.86 -1.14 5.22
N GLU A 148 -8.07 -0.18 6.13
CA GLU A 148 -8.88 -0.36 7.33
C GLU A 148 -10.34 -0.73 6.99
N LYS A 149 -10.93 -0.07 5.98
CA LYS A 149 -12.30 -0.38 5.51
C LYS A 149 -12.44 -1.81 4.98
N HIS A 150 -11.38 -2.40 4.45
CA HIS A 150 -11.38 -3.75 3.88
C HIS A 150 -10.96 -4.85 4.86
N LYS A 151 -10.64 -4.51 6.13
CA LYS A 151 -10.21 -5.50 7.13
C LYS A 151 -11.16 -6.67 7.29
N ILE A 152 -12.47 -6.45 7.24
CA ILE A 152 -13.45 -7.54 7.38
C ILE A 152 -13.28 -8.56 6.24
N SER A 153 -13.16 -8.09 4.99
CA SER A 153 -12.91 -8.95 3.83
C SER A 153 -11.58 -9.69 3.93
N TYR A 154 -10.53 -9.01 4.42
CA TYR A 154 -9.23 -9.63 4.66
C TYR A 154 -9.29 -10.74 5.72
N HIS A 155 -10.03 -10.55 6.82
CA HIS A 155 -10.23 -11.60 7.82
C HIS A 155 -10.96 -12.80 7.24
N SER A 156 -12.03 -12.58 6.46
CA SER A 156 -12.76 -13.65 5.78
C SER A 156 -11.87 -14.46 4.83
N LEU A 157 -10.98 -13.79 4.09
CA LEU A 157 -10.00 -14.46 3.23
C LEU A 157 -9.02 -15.32 4.06
N LEU A 158 -8.50 -14.77 5.16
CA LEU A 158 -7.59 -15.51 6.05
C LEU A 158 -8.30 -16.69 6.72
N ASP A 159 -9.55 -16.55 7.15
CA ASP A 159 -10.34 -17.63 7.73
C ASP A 159 -10.56 -18.77 6.73
N SER A 160 -10.87 -18.42 5.47
CA SER A 160 -10.97 -19.40 4.38
C SER A 160 -9.65 -20.16 4.17
N VAL A 161 -8.52 -19.47 4.05
CA VAL A 161 -7.20 -20.09 3.85
C VAL A 161 -6.82 -20.97 5.06
N THR A 162 -6.97 -20.43 6.27
CA THR A 162 -6.57 -21.11 7.51
C THR A 162 -7.44 -22.33 7.83
N SER A 163 -8.71 -22.33 7.43
CA SER A 163 -9.60 -23.50 7.59
C SER A 163 -9.11 -24.73 6.81
N HIS A 164 -8.40 -24.53 5.70
CA HIS A 164 -7.79 -25.61 4.92
C HIS A 164 -6.49 -26.10 5.55
N LEU A 165 -5.73 -25.20 6.19
CA LEU A 165 -4.45 -25.54 6.82
C LEU A 165 -4.62 -26.30 8.14
N LYS A 166 -5.72 -26.08 8.87
CA LYS A 166 -6.05 -26.84 10.09
C LYS A 166 -6.33 -28.33 9.84
N LYS A 167 -6.53 -28.73 8.57
CA LYS A 167 -6.80 -30.12 8.18
C LYS A 167 -5.52 -30.95 7.98
N PHE A 168 -4.36 -30.31 8.03
CA PHE A 168 -3.03 -30.93 7.99
C PHE A 168 -2.37 -30.83 9.36
#